data_AF-A0A416VJB7-F1
#
_entry.id   AF-A0A416VJB7-F1
#
_cell.length_a   1.000
_cell.length_b   1.000
_cell.length_c   1.000
_cell.angle_alpha   90.00
_cell.angle_beta   90.00
_cell.angle_gamma   90.00
#
_symmetry.space_group_name_H-M   'P 1'
#
loop_
_entity.id
_entity.type
_entity.pdbx_description
1 polymer ?
#
loop_
_entity_poly.entity_id
_entity_poly.type
_entity_poly.pdbx_seq_one_letter_code
_entity_poly.pdbx_strand_id
1 'polypeptide(L)'
;MKSMELQKSLLNEVAAILDDEEMTEKALRSIRRIKAKVAKEQKVEEEIRPYTPQELKAELDERLARMRAGEELSSEQVFKRMEEKYSWLCE
;
A
#
# COMPACT_ATOMS: atom_id res chain seq x y z
N MET A 1 28.45 -44.82 12.63
CA MET A 1 27.15 -45.03 11.96
C MET A 1 27.40 -45.02 10.47
N LYS A 2 26.91 -46.02 9.73
CA LYS A 2 27.14 -46.11 8.28
C LYS A 2 26.28 -45.04 7.58
N SER A 3 26.80 -44.40 6.53
CA SER A 3 26.13 -43.33 5.76
C SER A 3 24.66 -43.62 5.42
N MET A 4 24.31 -44.89 5.17
CA MET A 4 22.94 -45.29 4.87
C MET A 4 21.98 -45.24 6.07
N GLU A 5 22.46 -45.46 7.29
CA GLU A 5 21.64 -45.32 8.50
C GLU A 5 21.27 -43.85 8.74
N LEU A 6 22.24 -42.96 8.48
CA LEU A 6 22.07 -41.52 8.58
C LEU A 6 21.09 -40.99 7.53
N GLN A 7 21.21 -41.46 6.30
CA GLN A 7 20.28 -41.11 5.21
C GLN A 7 18.85 -41.61 5.45
N LYS A 8 18.69 -42.82 6.01
CA LYS A 8 17.37 -43.35 6.41
C LYS A 8 16.76 -42.57 7.58
N SER A 9 17.57 -42.20 8.57
CA SER A 9 17.12 -41.36 9.69
C SER A 9 16.61 -40.01 9.20
N LEU A 10 17.35 -39.38 8.29
CA LEU A 10 16.99 -38.09 7.70
C LEU A 10 15.67 -38.17 6.91
N LEU A 11 15.49 -39.24 6.13
CA LEU A 11 14.26 -39.45 5.36
C LEU A 11 13.05 -39.67 6.27
N ASN A 12 13.21 -40.38 7.39
CA ASN A 12 12.14 -40.58 8.36
C ASN A 12 11.75 -39.28 9.08
N GLU A 13 12.72 -38.43 9.42
CA GLU A 13 12.46 -37.11 10.01
C GLU A 13 11.74 -36.19 9.03
N VAL A 14 12.16 -36.18 7.75
CA VAL A 14 11.46 -35.42 6.70
C VAL A 14 10.03 -35.93 6.48
N ALA A 15 9.82 -37.25 6.51
CA ALA A 15 8.49 -37.84 6.42
C ALA A 15 7.60 -37.43 7.61
N ALA A 16 8.13 -37.47 8.84
CA ALA A 16 7.39 -37.06 10.03
C ALA A 16 7.00 -35.56 10.01
N ILE A 17 7.83 -34.69 9.43
CA ILE A 17 7.50 -33.27 9.25
C ILE A 17 6.40 -33.06 8.19
N LEU A 18 6.37 -33.90 7.15
CA LEU A 18 5.36 -33.84 6.09
C LEU A 18 4.03 -34.49 6.50
N ASP A 19 4.07 -35.51 7.36
CA ASP A 19 2.89 -36.18 7.92
C ASP A 19 2.16 -35.34 8.98
N ASP A 20 2.79 -34.27 9.50
CA ASP A 20 2.11 -33.25 10.28
C ASP A 20 1.33 -32.29 9.36
N GLU A 21 0.17 -32.78 8.92
CA GLU A 21 -0.78 -32.10 8.03
C GLU A 21 -1.17 -30.72 8.59
N GLU A 22 -1.21 -30.56 9.92
CA GLU A 22 -1.52 -29.29 10.58
C GLU A 22 -0.38 -28.27 10.42
N MET A 23 0.87 -28.70 10.57
CA MET A 23 2.04 -27.82 10.41
C MET A 23 2.29 -27.44 8.95
N THR A 24 2.08 -28.37 8.02
CA THR A 24 2.18 -28.08 6.58
C THR A 24 1.08 -27.11 6.13
N GLU A 25 -0.15 -27.26 6.63
CA GLU A 25 -1.22 -26.29 6.40
C GLU A 25 -0.90 -24.91 6.97
N LYS A 26 -0.41 -24.82 8.21
CA LYS A 26 -0.01 -23.56 8.84
C LYS A 26 1.10 -22.87 8.05
N ALA A 27 2.09 -23.62 7.57
CA ALA A 27 3.15 -23.11 6.73
C ALA A 27 2.60 -22.57 5.39
N LEU A 28 1.74 -23.33 4.72
CA LEU A 28 1.10 -22.91 3.47
C LEU A 28 0.24 -21.65 3.64
N ARG A 29 -0.55 -21.55 4.72
CA ARG A 29 -1.33 -20.35 5.04
C ARG A 29 -0.43 -19.13 5.29
N SER A 30 0.73 -19.33 5.90
CA SER A 30 1.70 -18.27 6.17
C SER A 30 2.36 -17.78 4.88
N ILE A 31 2.80 -18.71 4.01
CA ILE A 31 3.35 -18.40 2.68
C ILE A 31 2.33 -17.65 1.82
N ARG A 32 1.06 -18.08 1.82
CA ARG A 32 -0.02 -17.38 1.09
C ARG A 32 -0.22 -15.96 1.59
N ARG A 33 -0.19 -15.74 2.92
CA ARG A 33 -0.27 -14.39 3.52
C ARG A 33 0.92 -13.52 3.12
N ILE A 34 2.13 -14.05 3.12
CA ILE A 34 3.33 -13.32 2.68
C ILE A 34 3.22 -12.97 1.20
N LYS A 35 2.85 -13.92 0.31
CA LYS A 35 2.64 -13.65 -1.11
C LYS A 35 1.57 -12.58 -1.35
N ALA A 36 0.47 -12.61 -0.60
CA ALA A 36 -0.58 -11.60 -0.69
C ALA A 36 -0.10 -10.21 -0.23
N LYS A 37 0.72 -10.14 0.83
CA LYS A 37 1.34 -8.89 1.28
C LYS A 37 2.30 -8.33 0.24
N VAL A 38 3.20 -9.16 -0.30
CA VAL A 38 4.14 -8.77 -1.37
C VAL A 38 3.39 -8.30 -2.62
N ALA A 39 2.33 -9.01 -3.03
CA ALA A 39 1.51 -8.59 -4.18
C ALA A 39 0.71 -7.30 -3.92
N LYS A 40 0.39 -6.99 -2.65
CA LYS A 40 -0.26 -5.74 -2.26
C LYS A 40 0.74 -4.60 -2.20
N GLU A 41 1.95 -4.84 -1.70
CA GLU A 41 3.06 -3.87 -1.69
C GLU A 41 3.51 -3.53 -3.12
N GLN A 42 3.58 -4.52 -4.02
CA GLN A 42 3.85 -4.30 -5.45
C GLN A 42 2.73 -3.55 -6.19
N LYS A 43 1.52 -3.48 -5.63
CA LYS A 43 0.41 -2.70 -6.20
C LYS A 43 0.36 -1.25 -5.72
N VAL A 44 1.26 -0.83 -4.82
CA VAL A 44 1.29 0.52 -4.23
C VAL A 44 2.65 1.18 -4.46
N GLU A 45 3.29 0.88 -5.58
CA GLU A 45 4.29 1.75 -6.18
C GLU A 45 3.62 2.44 -7.37
N GLU A 46 2.67 3.34 -7.08
CA GLU A 46 2.46 4.44 -8.01
C GLU A 46 3.78 5.19 -8.04
N GLU A 47 4.50 5.08 -9.16
CA GLU A 47 5.71 5.84 -9.40
C GLU A 47 5.38 7.34 -9.21
N ILE A 48 5.74 7.88 -8.04
CA ILE A 48 5.62 9.30 -7.76
C ILE A 48 6.64 10.00 -8.64
N ARG A 49 6.24 10.31 -9.89
CA ARG A 49 7.05 11.11 -10.80
C ARG A 49 6.73 12.59 -10.62
N PRO A 50 7.74 13.47 -10.70
CA PRO A 50 7.49 14.90 -10.80
C PRO A 50 6.58 15.22 -12.00
N TYR A 51 5.72 16.23 -11.83
CA TYR A 51 4.93 16.76 -12.93
C TYR A 51 5.85 17.30 -14.04
N THR A 52 5.45 17.06 -15.27
CA THR A 52 6.08 17.70 -16.43
C THR A 52 5.69 19.19 -16.48
N PRO A 53 6.51 20.05 -17.12
CA PRO A 53 6.15 21.45 -17.34
C PRO A 53 4.81 21.64 -18.06
N GLN A 54 4.44 20.72 -18.95
CA GLN A 54 3.17 20.75 -19.68
C GLN A 54 1.98 20.43 -18.77
N GLU A 55 2.12 19.44 -17.88
CA GLU A 55 1.08 19.09 -16.89
C GLU A 55 0.85 20.25 -15.92
N LEU A 56 1.92 20.88 -15.42
CA LEU A 56 1.84 22.08 -14.58
C LEU A 56 1.15 23.24 -15.29
N LYS A 57 1.47 23.45 -16.58
CA LYS A 57 0.83 24.50 -17.38
C LYS A 57 -0.66 24.20 -17.59
N ALA A 58 -1.02 22.96 -17.90
CA ALA A 58 -2.41 22.56 -18.08
C ALA A 58 -3.23 22.76 -16.79
N GLU A 59 -2.68 22.38 -15.64
CA GLU A 59 -3.31 22.61 -14.34
C GLU A 59 -3.48 24.11 -14.05
N LEU A 60 -2.47 24.92 -14.36
CA LEU A 60 -2.55 26.37 -14.20
C LEU A 60 -3.62 26.99 -15.09
N ASP A 61 -3.67 26.60 -16.37
CA ASP A 61 -4.68 27.08 -17.32
C ASP A 61 -6.10 26.70 -16.87
N GLU A 62 -6.28 25.48 -16.34
CA GLU A 62 -7.56 25.02 -15.78
C GLU A 62 -7.98 25.81 -14.54
N ARG A 63 -7.05 26.07 -13.61
CA ARG A 63 -7.34 26.91 -12.43
C ARG A 63 -7.69 28.34 -12.82
N LEU A 64 -6.96 28.93 -13.76
CA LEU A 64 -7.25 30.26 -14.28
C LEU A 64 -8.62 30.33 -14.95
N ALA A 65 -9.03 29.27 -15.66
CA ALA A 65 -10.37 29.18 -16.25
C ALA A 65 -11.47 29.16 -15.17
N ARG A 66 -11.30 28.36 -14.10
CA ARG A 66 -12.25 28.31 -12.97
C ARG A 66 -12.34 29.62 -12.22
N MET A 67 -11.21 30.29 -12.00
CA MET A 67 -11.16 31.62 -11.40
C MET A 67 -11.93 32.65 -12.25
N ARG A 68 -11.73 32.64 -13.58
CA ARG A 68 -12.48 33.51 -14.50
C ARG A 68 -13.98 33.19 -14.55
N ALA A 69 -14.34 31.92 -14.39
CA ALA A 69 -15.73 31.48 -14.32
C ALA A 69 -16.40 31.82 -12.97
N GLY A 70 -15.64 32.30 -11.98
CA GLY A 70 -16.15 32.62 -10.65
C GLY A 70 -16.48 31.38 -9.81
N GLU A 71 -15.88 30.23 -10.15
CA GLU A 71 -16.09 28.95 -9.44
C GLU A 71 -15.21 28.83 -8.18
N GLU A 72 -14.30 29.77 -7.96
CA GLU A 72 -13.46 29.83 -6.77
C GLU A 72 -14.14 30.65 -5.66
N LEU A 73 -13.97 30.20 -4.42
CA LEU A 73 -14.48 30.89 -3.24
C LEU A 73 -13.68 32.18 -3.03
N SER A 74 -14.36 33.26 -2.63
CA SER A 74 -13.68 34.47 -2.16
C SER A 74 -12.89 34.17 -0.90
N SER A 75 -11.86 34.98 -0.62
CA SER A 75 -11.06 34.83 0.61
C SER A 75 -11.95 34.83 1.86
N GLU A 76 -12.95 35.71 1.93
CA GLU A 76 -13.92 35.75 3.04
C GLU A 76 -14.72 34.44 3.16
N GLN A 77 -15.15 33.85 2.05
CA GLN A 77 -15.85 32.57 2.05
C GLN A 77 -14.95 31.42 2.50
N VAL A 78 -13.67 31.45 2.12
CA VAL A 78 -12.67 30.47 2.56
C VAL A 78 -12.43 30.59 4.06
N PHE A 79 -12.22 31.81 4.57
CA PHE A 79 -12.00 32.04 6.01
C PHE A 79 -13.21 31.61 6.83
N LYS A 80 -14.43 32.00 6.43
CA LYS A 80 -15.65 31.57 7.10
C LYS A 80 -15.81 30.05 7.13
N ARG A 81 -15.52 29.37 6.02
CA ARG A 81 -15.57 27.90 5.94
C ARG A 81 -14.51 27.24 6.82
N MET A 82 -13.34 27.86 6.96
CA MET A 82 -12.28 27.37 7.84
C MET A 82 -12.65 27.57 9.31
N GLU A 83 -13.22 28.71 9.68
CA GLU A 83 -13.74 28.98 11.03
C GLU A 83 -14.86 28.00 11.42
N GLU A 84 -15.78 27.70 10.50
CA GLU A 84 -16.86 26.73 10.73
C GLU A 84 -16.35 25.29 10.88
N LYS A 85 -15.36 24.91 10.07
CA LYS A 85 -14.82 23.55 10.03
C LYS A 85 -13.77 23.27 11.11
N TYR A 86 -13.02 24.29 11.48
CA TYR A 86 -11.89 24.25 12.41
C TYR A 86 -12.04 25.35 13.46
N SER A 87 -13.18 25.38 14.13
CA SER A 87 -13.48 26.38 15.16
C SER A 87 -12.41 26.46 16.26
N TRP A 88 -11.75 25.34 16.56
CA TRP A 88 -10.65 25.23 17.52
C TRP A 88 -9.35 25.94 17.08
N LEU A 89 -9.23 26.35 15.81
CA LEU A 89 -8.05 27.04 15.27
C LEU A 89 -8.17 28.57 15.39
N CYS A 90 -9.36 29.09 15.71
CA CYS A 90 -9.70 30.52 15.71
C CYS A 90 -9.97 31.09 17.11
N GLU A 91 -9.57 30.37 18.16
CA GLU A 91 -9.55 30.85 19.57
C GLU A 91 -8.29 31.65 19.91
#